data_AF-A0A167SUH5-F1
#
_entry.id   AF-A0A167SUH5-F1
#
_cell.length_a   1.000
_cell.length_b   1.000
_cell.length_c   1.000
_cell.angle_alpha   90.00
_cell.angle_beta   90.00
_cell.angle_gamma   90.00
#
_symmetry.space_group_name_H-M   'P 1'
#
loop_
_entity.id
_entity.type
_entity.pdbx_description
1 polymer ?
#
loop_
_entity_poly.entity_id
_entity_poly.type
_entity_poly.pdbx_seq_one_letter_code
_entity_poly.pdbx_strand_id
1 'polypeptide(L)'
;MSGRLEHTVKESKRGRSWVVGSKIILFSSGSGEWQRARDAGTVSEFYTNMAHKFIAKYGWGWELTSCDKECPDPTPEQWATVMDHTGLSEAEIQVRQEYFKKLRTKIIHWYLTTYGQVHDTEDQNMEIQKIISNMADTLPPPPRKKQLIQYYSQKYYHDKAKGIKDF
;
A
#
# COMPACT_ATOMS: atom_id res chain seq x y z
N MET A 1 20.03 -16.90 1.17
CA MET A 1 19.86 -15.46 1.44
C MET A 1 18.45 -15.08 1.01
N SER A 2 17.50 -15.00 1.96
CA SER A 2 16.08 -14.77 1.66
C SER A 2 15.74 -13.31 1.98
N GLY A 3 15.48 -12.51 0.95
CA GLY A 3 15.10 -11.10 1.08
C GLY A 3 13.70 -10.97 1.67
N ARG A 4 13.60 -10.47 2.89
CA ARG A 4 12.34 -10.07 3.53
C ARG A 4 11.91 -8.75 2.89
N LEU A 5 10.90 -8.80 2.02
CA LEU A 5 10.21 -7.61 1.50
C LEU A 5 9.52 -6.91 2.67
N GLU A 6 10.15 -5.87 3.19
CA GLU A 6 9.53 -4.95 4.13
C GLU A 6 8.49 -4.12 3.37
N HIS A 7 7.25 -4.61 3.35
CA HIS A 7 6.11 -3.80 2.94
C HIS A 7 5.93 -2.70 3.98
N THR A 8 6.49 -1.52 3.69
CA THR A 8 6.22 -0.30 4.43
C THR A 8 4.75 0.06 4.21
N VAL A 9 3.92 -0.22 5.22
CA VAL A 9 2.52 0.20 5.25
C VAL A 9 2.51 1.74 5.30
N LYS A 10 2.28 2.38 4.15
CA LYS A 10 2.11 3.84 4.09
C LYS A 10 0.84 4.19 4.87
N GLU A 11 0.98 4.95 5.95
CA GLU A 11 -0.15 5.49 6.70
C GLU A 11 -1.02 6.36 5.77
N SER A 12 -2.24 5.89 5.49
CA SER A 12 -3.19 6.67 4.71
C SER A 12 -3.68 7.88 5.52
N LYS A 13 -3.73 9.07 4.91
CA LYS A 13 -4.16 10.35 5.53
C LYS A 13 -5.66 10.43 5.89
N ARG A 14 -6.41 9.31 5.94
CA ARG A 14 -7.86 9.30 6.16
C ARG A 14 -8.24 8.66 7.50
N GLY A 15 -8.49 9.49 8.51
CA GLY A 15 -9.10 9.10 9.80
C GLY A 15 -8.24 8.16 10.65
N ARG A 16 -8.41 8.20 11.97
CA ARG A 16 -7.75 7.23 12.86
C ARG A 16 -8.30 5.83 12.57
N SER A 17 -7.48 4.94 12.01
CA SER A 17 -7.81 3.52 11.84
C SER A 17 -8.02 2.88 13.22
N TRP A 18 -9.02 1.99 13.34
CA TRP A 18 -9.22 1.19 14.56
C TRP A 18 -8.20 0.05 14.69
N VAL A 19 -7.52 -0.28 13.59
CA VAL A 19 -6.39 -1.21 13.56
C VAL A 19 -5.13 -0.42 13.90
N VAL A 20 -4.74 -0.46 15.18
CA VAL A 20 -3.53 0.15 15.74
C VAL A 20 -2.74 -0.88 16.55
N GLY A 21 -1.45 -0.59 16.78
CA GLY A 21 -0.53 -1.41 17.58
C GLY A 21 -0.53 -2.90 17.24
N SER A 22 -0.91 -3.76 18.19
CA SER A 22 -0.85 -5.22 18.03
C SER A 22 -1.72 -5.73 16.88
N LYS A 23 -2.81 -5.02 16.60
CA LYS A 23 -3.73 -5.33 15.50
C LYS A 23 -3.06 -5.06 14.16
N ILE A 24 -2.24 -4.00 14.05
CA ILE A 24 -1.55 -3.69 12.80
C ILE A 24 -0.60 -4.82 12.41
N ILE A 25 0.06 -5.44 13.40
CA ILE A 25 0.98 -6.57 13.17
C ILE A 25 0.20 -7.79 12.65
N LEU A 26 -0.92 -8.13 13.30
CA LEU A 26 -1.79 -9.23 12.86
C LEU A 26 -2.33 -9.01 11.44
N PHE A 27 -2.78 -7.81 11.12
CA PHE A 27 -3.37 -7.50 9.83
C PHE A 27 -2.34 -7.34 8.72
N SER A 28 -1.15 -6.82 9.03
CA SER A 28 -0.05 -6.69 8.07
C SER A 28 0.54 -8.06 7.73
N SER A 29 0.62 -9.00 8.68
CA SER A 29 1.09 -10.37 8.39
C SER A 29 0.13 -11.13 7.47
N GLY A 30 -1.17 -10.85 7.54
CA GLY A 30 -2.19 -11.42 6.65
C GLY A 30 -2.24 -10.82 5.24
N SER A 31 -1.52 -9.72 4.96
CA SER A 31 -1.60 -9.00 3.67
C SER A 31 -1.23 -9.87 2.46
N GLY A 32 -0.17 -10.68 2.57
CA GLY A 32 0.25 -11.58 1.48
C GLY A 32 -0.76 -12.69 1.20
N GLU A 33 -1.43 -13.19 2.24
CA GLU A 33 -2.52 -14.18 2.09
C GLU A 33 -3.76 -13.54 1.44
N TRP A 34 -4.08 -12.31 1.83
CA TRP A 34 -5.17 -11.54 1.22
C TRP A 34 -4.95 -11.31 -0.27
N GLN A 35 -3.73 -10.90 -0.68
CA GLN A 35 -3.43 -10.68 -2.10
C GLN A 35 -3.57 -11.98 -2.90
N ARG A 36 -3.04 -13.10 -2.40
CA ARG A 36 -3.22 -14.41 -3.05
C ARG A 36 -4.69 -14.81 -3.17
N ALA A 37 -5.48 -14.59 -2.11
CA ALA A 37 -6.92 -14.87 -2.14
C ALA A 37 -7.67 -13.94 -3.11
N ARG A 38 -7.21 -12.69 -3.28
CA ARG A 38 -7.73 -11.73 -4.26
C ARG A 38 -7.47 -12.19 -5.69
N ASP A 39 -6.25 -12.62 -5.96
CA ASP A 39 -5.86 -13.11 -7.28
C ASP A 39 -6.57 -14.43 -7.64
N ALA A 40 -6.86 -15.27 -6.64
CA ALA A 40 -7.59 -16.53 -6.80
C ALA A 40 -9.12 -16.39 -6.77
N GLY A 41 -9.67 -15.21 -6.43
CA GLY A 41 -11.11 -14.99 -6.27
C GLY A 41 -11.74 -15.56 -4.98
N THR A 42 -10.94 -16.02 -4.01
CA THR A 42 -11.37 -16.66 -2.75
C THR A 42 -11.29 -15.73 -1.53
N VAL A 43 -11.36 -14.40 -1.73
CA VAL A 43 -11.21 -13.39 -0.65
C VAL A 43 -12.23 -13.53 0.48
N SER A 44 -13.43 -14.04 0.18
CA SER A 44 -14.47 -14.25 1.18
C SER A 44 -14.01 -15.16 2.33
N GLU A 45 -13.29 -16.24 2.00
CA GLU A 45 -12.74 -17.20 2.96
C GLU A 45 -11.62 -16.58 3.79
N PHE A 46 -10.76 -15.78 3.16
CA PHE A 46 -9.73 -15.03 3.87
C PHE A 46 -10.34 -14.17 4.98
N TYR A 47 -11.40 -13.41 4.68
CA TYR A 47 -12.02 -12.54 5.70
C TYR A 47 -12.64 -13.33 6.85
N THR A 48 -13.18 -14.52 6.56
CA THR A 48 -13.70 -15.43 7.58
C THR A 48 -12.58 -15.95 8.47
N ASN A 49 -11.48 -16.45 7.88
CA ASN A 49 -10.30 -16.93 8.61
C ASN A 49 -9.67 -15.82 9.44
N MET A 50 -9.60 -14.61 8.90
CA MET A 50 -9.06 -13.45 9.60
C MET A 50 -9.92 -13.05 10.81
N ALA A 51 -11.25 -13.10 10.67
CA ALA A 51 -12.16 -12.87 11.79
C ALA A 51 -12.02 -13.96 12.86
N HIS A 52 -11.83 -15.23 12.48
CA HIS A 52 -11.55 -16.31 13.43
C HIS A 52 -10.23 -16.09 14.18
N LYS A 53 -9.14 -15.74 13.47
CA LYS A 53 -7.85 -15.39 14.08
C LYS A 53 -7.98 -14.22 15.06
N PHE A 54 -8.77 -13.21 14.71
CA PHE A 54 -9.02 -12.07 15.60
C PHE A 54 -9.75 -12.48 16.88
N ILE A 55 -10.81 -13.29 16.77
CA ILE A 55 -11.57 -13.75 17.94
C ILE A 55 -10.73 -14.70 18.80
N ALA A 56 -9.92 -15.57 18.21
CA ALA A 56 -9.01 -16.42 18.96
C ALA A 56 -7.96 -15.61 19.75
N LYS A 57 -7.49 -14.49 19.19
CA LYS A 57 -6.48 -13.63 19.81
C LYS A 57 -7.03 -12.71 20.90
N TYR A 58 -8.19 -12.08 20.67
CA TYR A 58 -8.73 -11.03 21.55
C TYR A 58 -10.00 -11.44 22.31
N GLY A 59 -10.62 -12.56 21.94
CA GLY A 59 -11.86 -13.06 22.52
C GLY A 59 -13.12 -12.48 21.90
N TRP A 60 -14.26 -13.01 22.34
CA TRP A 60 -15.59 -12.53 21.97
C TRP A 60 -15.92 -11.21 22.69
N GLY A 61 -16.60 -10.29 22.00
CA GLY A 61 -17.04 -9.02 22.59
C GLY A 61 -15.93 -7.98 22.79
N TRP A 62 -14.73 -8.21 22.25
CA TRP A 62 -13.65 -7.24 22.32
C TRP A 62 -14.02 -5.94 21.59
N GLU A 63 -13.92 -4.83 22.30
CA GLU A 63 -14.18 -3.51 21.73
C GLU A 63 -13.01 -3.08 20.83
N LEU A 64 -13.33 -2.76 19.58
CA LEU A 64 -12.32 -2.56 18.54
C LEU A 64 -11.41 -1.36 18.79
N THR A 65 -11.85 -0.41 19.62
CA THR A 65 -11.14 0.81 20.00
C THR A 65 -10.35 0.71 21.30
N SER A 66 -10.51 -0.37 22.08
CA SER A 66 -9.83 -0.51 23.36
C SER A 66 -8.34 -0.82 23.19
N CYS A 67 -7.52 -0.35 24.14
CA CYS A 67 -6.07 -0.43 24.16
C CYS A 67 -5.53 -1.85 23.88
N ASP A 68 -4.41 -1.90 23.17
CA ASP A 68 -3.73 -3.13 22.80
C ASP A 68 -3.35 -3.97 24.01
N LYS A 69 -3.98 -5.15 24.12
CA LYS A 69 -3.40 -6.26 24.87
C LYS A 69 -2.49 -7.02 23.92
N GLU A 70 -1.21 -7.10 24.25
CA GLU A 70 -0.32 -8.09 23.65
C GLU A 70 -0.81 -9.47 24.06
N CYS A 71 -1.58 -10.10 23.17
CA CYS A 71 -1.94 -11.50 23.29
C CYS A 71 -1.03 -12.31 22.36
N PRO A 72 -0.59 -13.51 22.78
CA PRO A 72 0.19 -14.41 21.92
C PRO A 72 -0.59 -14.77 20.66
N ASP A 73 0.12 -15.02 19.56
CA ASP A 73 -0.51 -15.38 18.29
C ASP A 73 -1.24 -16.73 18.41
N PRO A 74 -2.51 -16.82 17.96
CA PRO A 74 -3.29 -18.03 18.10
C PRO A 74 -2.76 -19.13 17.17
N THR A 75 -2.69 -20.36 17.67
CA THR A 75 -2.30 -21.52 16.85
C THR A 75 -3.41 -21.88 15.84
N PRO A 76 -3.08 -22.54 14.71
CA PRO A 76 -4.04 -22.98 13.69
C PRO A 76 -5.29 -23.69 14.24
N GLU A 77 -5.06 -24.52 15.26
CA GLU A 77 -6.09 -25.32 15.90
C GLU A 77 -7.06 -24.47 16.74
N GLN A 78 -6.58 -23.38 17.33
CA GLN A 78 -7.39 -22.53 18.21
C GLN A 78 -8.45 -21.74 17.44
N TRP A 79 -8.16 -21.30 16.21
CA TRP A 79 -9.14 -20.52 15.43
C TRP A 79 -10.07 -21.38 14.57
N ALA A 80 -9.76 -22.66 14.36
CA ALA A 80 -10.68 -23.62 13.73
C ALA A 80 -11.91 -23.91 14.61
N THR A 81 -11.74 -23.90 15.93
CA THR A 81 -12.78 -24.23 16.93
C THR A 81 -13.57 -23.02 17.42
N VAL A 82 -13.28 -21.81 16.94
CA VAL A 82 -13.93 -20.57 17.44
C VAL A 82 -15.44 -20.55 17.23
N MET A 83 -15.92 -21.23 16.19
CA MET A 83 -17.35 -21.33 15.87
C MET A 83 -18.03 -22.56 16.48
N ASP A 84 -17.36 -23.25 17.40
CA ASP A 84 -18.00 -24.30 18.17
C ASP A 84 -19.03 -23.68 19.12
N HIS A 85 -20.31 -23.88 18.79
CA HIS A 85 -21.46 -23.42 19.55
C HIS A 85 -22.02 -24.50 20.49
N THR A 86 -21.30 -25.61 20.68
CA THR A 86 -21.74 -26.67 21.58
C THR A 86 -21.95 -26.12 23.00
N GLY A 87 -23.16 -26.29 23.53
CA GLY A 87 -23.52 -25.89 24.89
C GLY A 87 -23.92 -24.42 25.11
N LEU A 88 -24.04 -23.61 24.05
CA LEU A 88 -24.51 -22.22 24.16
C LEU A 88 -26.03 -22.09 24.01
N SER A 89 -26.61 -21.11 24.70
CA SER A 89 -28.01 -20.75 24.50
C SER A 89 -28.21 -20.07 23.14
N GLU A 90 -29.42 -20.18 22.58
CA GLU A 90 -29.75 -19.57 21.28
C GLU A 90 -29.54 -18.04 21.28
N ALA A 91 -29.82 -17.39 22.42
CA ALA A 91 -29.56 -15.96 22.60
C ALA A 91 -28.07 -15.60 22.50
N GLU A 92 -27.19 -16.41 23.09
CA GLU A 92 -25.74 -16.19 23.01
C GLU A 92 -25.19 -16.48 21.62
N ILE A 93 -25.74 -17.47 20.92
CA ILE A 93 -25.40 -17.76 19.53
C ILE A 93 -25.73 -16.55 18.65
N GLN A 94 -26.91 -15.95 18.80
CA GLN A 94 -27.29 -14.75 18.05
C GLN A 94 -26.34 -13.57 18.32
N VAL A 95 -26.00 -13.31 19.58
CA VAL A 95 -25.04 -12.25 19.95
C VAL A 95 -23.68 -12.49 19.32
N ARG A 96 -23.18 -13.73 19.31
CA ARG A 96 -21.91 -14.10 18.67
C ARG A 96 -21.96 -13.93 17.16
N GLN A 97 -23.05 -14.36 16.51
CA GLN A 97 -23.22 -14.21 15.07
C GLN A 97 -23.26 -12.73 14.66
N GLU A 98 -23.96 -11.89 15.42
CA GLU A 98 -23.97 -10.44 15.18
C GLU A 98 -22.59 -9.82 15.34
N TYR A 99 -21.88 -10.18 16.41
CA TYR A 99 -20.52 -9.71 16.65
C TYR A 99 -19.60 -10.11 15.49
N PHE A 100 -19.65 -11.37 15.06
CA PHE A 100 -18.85 -11.86 13.95
C PHE A 100 -19.15 -11.09 12.65
N LYS A 101 -20.42 -10.88 12.33
CA LYS A 101 -20.84 -10.12 11.13
C LYS A 101 -20.29 -8.69 11.16
N LYS A 102 -20.43 -8.00 12.29
CA LYS A 102 -19.91 -6.64 12.51
C LYS A 102 -18.38 -6.60 12.37
N LEU A 103 -17.68 -7.53 13.01
CA LEU A 103 -16.22 -7.64 12.95
C LEU A 103 -15.74 -7.89 11.51
N ARG A 104 -16.27 -8.91 10.84
CA ARG A 104 -15.93 -9.25 9.45
C ARG A 104 -16.12 -8.06 8.52
N THR A 105 -17.20 -7.31 8.69
CA THR A 105 -17.48 -6.11 7.89
C THR A 105 -16.40 -5.04 8.08
N LYS A 106 -15.94 -4.80 9.31
CA LYS A 106 -14.86 -3.85 9.59
C LYS A 106 -13.52 -4.32 9.02
N ILE A 107 -13.23 -5.62 9.08
CA ILE A 107 -12.02 -6.21 8.48
C ILE A 107 -12.03 -5.98 6.96
N ILE A 108 -13.14 -6.27 6.29
CA ILE A 108 -13.30 -6.06 4.84
C ILE A 108 -13.01 -4.60 4.49
N HIS A 109 -13.68 -3.65 5.15
CA HIS A 109 -13.49 -2.22 4.90
C HIS A 109 -12.04 -1.79 5.12
N TRP A 110 -11.38 -2.31 6.15
CA TRP A 110 -9.98 -1.96 6.43
C TRP A 110 -9.04 -2.46 5.33
N TYR A 111 -9.18 -3.71 4.87
CA TYR A 111 -8.34 -4.24 3.79
C TYR A 111 -8.60 -3.52 2.46
N LEU A 112 -9.86 -3.24 2.13
CA LEU A 112 -10.22 -2.48 0.93
C LEU A 112 -9.69 -1.04 0.98
N THR A 113 -9.74 -0.39 2.15
CA THR A 113 -9.22 0.97 2.28
C THR A 113 -7.69 1.00 2.24
N THR A 114 -7.03 0.01 2.85
CA THR A 114 -5.56 -0.04 2.99
C THR A 114 -4.87 -0.56 1.73
N TYR A 115 -5.41 -1.60 1.11
CA TYR A 115 -4.79 -2.33 -0.01
C TYR A 115 -5.68 -2.38 -1.27
N GLY A 116 -6.95 -1.98 -1.17
CA GLY A 116 -7.87 -1.92 -2.29
C GLY A 116 -7.68 -0.69 -3.18
N GLN A 117 -6.85 0.28 -2.77
CA GLN A 117 -6.43 1.36 -3.66
C GLN A 117 -5.56 0.78 -4.78
N VAL A 118 -6.19 0.48 -5.89
CA VAL A 118 -5.54 0.51 -7.19
C VAL A 118 -5.09 1.96 -7.34
N HIS A 119 -3.80 2.23 -7.44
CA HIS A 119 -3.36 3.54 -7.88
C HIS A 119 -4.05 3.79 -9.21
N ASP A 120 -4.90 4.81 -9.28
CA ASP A 120 -5.50 5.22 -10.55
C ASP A 120 -4.34 5.37 -11.54
N THR A 121 -4.50 4.79 -12.72
CA THR A 121 -3.44 4.77 -13.74
C THR A 121 -2.99 6.21 -14.08
N GLU A 122 -3.85 7.19 -13.83
CA GLU A 122 -3.56 8.63 -13.89
C GLU A 122 -2.48 9.08 -12.90
N ASP A 123 -2.49 8.63 -11.64
CA ASP A 123 -1.49 9.00 -10.63
C ASP A 123 -0.11 8.42 -10.98
N GLN A 124 -0.06 7.20 -11.50
CA GLN A 124 1.19 6.60 -11.98
C GLN A 124 1.73 7.33 -13.21
N ASN A 125 0.85 7.73 -14.12
CA ASN A 125 1.25 8.52 -15.29
C ASN A 125 1.77 9.91 -14.87
N MET A 126 1.19 10.55 -13.85
CA MET A 126 1.71 11.80 -13.32
C MET A 126 3.06 11.64 -12.62
N GLU A 127 3.28 10.57 -11.86
CA GLU A 127 4.58 10.29 -11.24
C GLU A 127 5.67 10.05 -12.29
N ILE A 128 5.38 9.28 -13.35
CA ILE A 128 6.30 9.05 -14.46
C ILE A 128 6.60 10.36 -15.20
N GLN A 129 5.59 11.16 -15.50
CA GLN A 129 5.78 12.48 -16.13
C GLN A 129 6.63 13.41 -15.27
N LYS A 130 6.44 13.37 -13.94
CA LYS A 130 7.25 14.17 -13.01
C LYS A 130 8.71 13.72 -12.98
N ILE A 131 8.97 12.41 -13.04
CA ILE A 131 10.34 11.87 -13.15
C ILE A 131 10.98 12.30 -14.48
N ILE A 132 10.26 12.20 -15.60
CA ILE A 132 10.75 12.63 -16.93
C ILE A 132 11.02 14.14 -16.94
N SER A 133 10.13 14.95 -16.36
CA SER A 133 10.33 16.40 -16.25
C SER A 133 11.56 16.74 -15.43
N ASN A 134 11.74 16.10 -14.27
CA ASN A 134 12.92 16.31 -13.44
C ASN A 134 14.21 15.89 -14.14
N MET A 135 14.17 14.84 -14.97
CA MET A 135 15.30 14.44 -15.82
C MET A 135 15.56 15.44 -16.95
N ALA A 136 14.53 16.08 -17.49
CA ALA A 136 14.70 17.14 -18.48
C ALA A 136 15.30 18.41 -17.86
N ASP A 137 14.97 18.72 -16.61
CA ASP A 137 15.49 19.88 -15.87
C ASP A 137 16.97 19.74 -15.45
N THR A 138 17.49 18.51 -15.39
CA THR A 138 18.94 18.26 -15.17
C THR A 138 19.77 18.34 -16.45
N LEU A 139 19.13 18.45 -17.62
CA LEU A 139 19.85 18.66 -18.87
C LEU A 139 20.31 20.12 -18.98
N PRO A 140 21.53 20.38 -19.49
CA PRO A 140 21.97 21.75 -19.75
C PRO A 140 20.99 22.42 -20.74
N PRO A 141 20.68 23.72 -20.56
CA PRO A 141 19.75 24.41 -21.42
C PRO A 141 20.23 24.32 -22.88
N PRO A 142 19.31 24.19 -23.84
CA PRO A 142 19.68 24.07 -25.25
C PRO A 142 20.53 25.27 -25.67
N PRO A 143 21.55 25.07 -26.52
CA PRO A 143 22.42 26.14 -26.95
C PRO A 143 21.59 27.26 -27.59
N ARG A 144 21.76 28.49 -27.09
CA ARG A 144 21.07 29.66 -27.63
C ARG A 144 21.42 29.81 -29.11
N LYS A 145 20.43 30.15 -29.94
CA LYS A 145 20.67 30.49 -31.35
C LYS A 145 21.70 31.62 -31.42
N LYS A 146 22.76 31.43 -32.22
CA LYS A 146 23.81 32.44 -32.38
C LYS A 146 23.19 33.70 -32.95
N GLN A 147 23.49 34.84 -32.33
CA GLN A 147 23.17 36.13 -32.92
C GLN A 147 23.99 36.33 -34.20
N LEU A 148 23.47 37.11 -35.15
CA LEU A 148 24.11 37.34 -36.44
C LEU A 148 25.58 37.80 -36.30
N ILE A 149 25.84 38.70 -35.35
CA ILE A 149 27.19 39.21 -35.04
C ILE A 149 28.11 38.09 -34.55
N GLN A 150 27.62 37.19 -33.69
CA GLN A 150 28.39 36.05 -33.18
C GLN A 150 28.68 35.02 -34.26
N TYR A 151 27.77 34.87 -35.22
CA TYR A 151 27.96 34.00 -36.38
C TYR A 151 29.09 34.53 -37.28
N TYR A 152 29.03 35.81 -37.66
CA TYR A 152 30.05 36.41 -38.52
C TYR A 152 31.40 36.59 -37.83
N SER A 153 31.43 36.88 -36.52
CA SER A 153 32.69 36.94 -35.77
C SER A 153 33.35 35.57 -35.70
N GLN A 154 32.59 34.50 -35.39
CA GLN A 154 33.13 33.15 -35.38
C GLN A 154 33.65 32.75 -36.77
N LYS A 155 32.91 33.07 -37.83
CA LYS A 155 33.32 32.80 -39.21
C LYS A 155 34.61 33.54 -39.57
N TYR A 156 34.67 34.85 -39.31
CA TYR A 156 35.85 35.68 -39.57
C TYR A 156 37.11 35.16 -38.87
N TYR A 157 37.04 34.86 -37.56
CA TYR A 157 38.20 34.34 -36.83
C TYR A 157 38.58 32.92 -37.26
N HIS A 158 37.61 32.09 -37.62
CA HIS A 158 37.86 30.76 -38.17
C HIS A 158 38.58 30.83 -39.52
N ASP A 159 38.16 31.73 -40.41
CA ASP A 159 38.75 31.89 -41.74
C ASP A 159 40.14 32.54 -41.65
N LYS A 160 40.32 33.51 -40.74
CA LYS A 160 41.62 34.09 -40.40
C LYS A 160 42.60 33.08 -39.80
N ALA A 161 42.14 32.20 -38.91
CA ALA A 161 42.96 31.13 -38.33
C ALA A 161 43.40 30.09 -39.37
N LYS A 162 42.61 29.93 -40.45
CA LYS A 162 42.93 29.06 -41.60
C LYS A 162 43.79 29.75 -42.66
N GLY A 163 44.18 31.01 -42.45
CA GLY A 163 45.01 31.77 -43.40
C GLY A 163 44.30 32.09 -44.72
N ILE A 164 42.97 31.99 -44.74
CA ILE A 164 42.17 32.35 -45.91
C ILE A 164 42.18 33.89 -45.98
N LYS A 165 42.80 34.44 -47.02
CA LYS A 165 42.76 35.88 -47.29
C LYS A 165 41.43 36.17 -47.98
N ASP A 166 40.55 36.90 -47.30
CA ASP A 166 39.40 37.50 -47.94
C ASP A 166 39.90 38.52 -48.99
N PHE A 167 39.39 38.40 -50.22
CA PHE A 167 39.61 39.35 -51.33
C PHE A 167 38.59 40.49 -51.25
#